data_AF-A0A524JCU6-F1
#
_entry.id   AF-A0A524JCU6-F1
#
_cell.length_a   1.000
_cell.length_b   1.000
_cell.length_c   1.000
_cell.angle_alpha   90.00
_cell.angle_beta   90.00
_cell.angle_gamma   90.00
#
_symmetry.space_group_name_H-M   'P 1'
#
loop_
_entity.id
_entity.type
_entity.pdbx_description
1 polymer ?
#
loop_
_entity_poly.entity_id
_entity_poly.type
_entity_poly.pdbx_seq_one_letter_code
_entity_poly.pdbx_strand_id
1 'polypeptide(L)' 'ELREKVAGELAEGEPSIGPSGGDARQQAREGLIGLGYTPLEVERLLDAADGETAEELIGAALRTGAADGAAA' A
#
# COMPACT_ATOMS: atom_id res chain seq x y z
N GLU A 1 -4.08 -31.87 27.64
CA GLU A 1 -3.12 -30.90 28.21
C GLU A 1 -2.15 -30.45 27.12
N LEU A 2 -2.49 -29.39 26.38
CA LEU A 2 -1.56 -28.58 25.57
C LEU A 2 -2.26 -27.27 25.14
N ARG A 3 -2.69 -26.46 26.11
CA ARG A 3 -3.02 -25.04 25.85
C ARG A 3 -1.78 -24.23 26.18
N GLU A 4 -0.77 -24.42 25.35
CA GLU A 4 0.44 -23.62 25.35
C GLU A 4 0.09 -22.17 25.01
N LYS A 5 0.68 -21.27 25.77
CA LYS A 5 0.35 -19.86 25.87
C LYS A 5 0.79 -19.14 24.59
N VAL A 6 -0.15 -18.66 23.78
CA VAL A 6 0.14 -17.63 22.77
C VAL A 6 0.20 -16.28 23.50
N ALA A 7 1.30 -16.07 24.22
CA ALA A 7 1.76 -14.76 24.64
C ALA A 7 2.81 -14.31 23.62
N GLY A 8 2.33 -13.91 22.45
CA GLY A 8 3.11 -13.14 21.48
C GLY A 8 2.70 -11.69 21.65
N GLU A 9 3.43 -10.99 22.51
CA GLU A 9 3.43 -9.54 22.63
C GLU A 9 3.51 -8.96 21.20
N LEU A 10 2.38 -8.42 20.73
CA LEU A 10 2.39 -7.49 19.60
C LEU A 10 3.13 -6.28 20.15
N ALA A 11 4.47 -6.33 20.06
CA ALA A 11 5.30 -5.19 20.34
C ALA A 11 4.69 -4.04 19.56
N GLU A 12 4.23 -3.04 20.30
CA GLU A 12 3.83 -1.74 19.82
C GLU A 12 5.04 -1.11 19.13
N GLY A 13 5.35 -1.59 17.93
CA GLY A 13 6.16 -0.87 16.98
C GLY A 13 5.28 0.25 16.50
N GLU A 14 5.37 1.39 17.18
CA GLU A 14 4.84 2.66 16.72
C GLU A 14 5.16 2.76 15.21
N PRO A 15 4.16 2.73 14.30
CA PRO A 15 4.47 3.06 12.93
C PRO A 15 4.90 4.52 12.98
N SER A 16 6.18 4.76 12.68
CA SER A 16 6.70 6.11 12.51
C SER A 16 6.05 6.68 11.24
N ILE A 17 4.82 7.17 11.37
CA ILE A 17 4.05 7.81 10.30
C ILE A 17 4.41 9.29 10.34
N GLY A 18 5.63 9.61 9.87
CA GLY A 18 6.07 10.96 9.52
C GLY A 18 6.22 11.08 8.01
N PRO A 19 6.08 12.28 7.41
CA PRO A 19 5.98 12.46 5.96
C PRO A 19 7.34 12.27 5.28
N SER A 20 7.71 11.01 5.07
CA SER A 20 8.78 10.65 4.16
C SER A 20 8.12 10.23 2.85
N GLY A 21 7.79 11.20 2.00
CA GLY A 21 7.12 10.94 0.71
C GLY A 21 7.88 9.94 -0.18
N GLY A 22 9.19 9.78 0.04
CA GLY A 22 10.00 8.73 -0.57
C GLY A 22 9.65 7.33 -0.07
N ASP A 23 9.46 7.17 1.24
CA ASP A 23 9.08 5.88 1.85
C ASP A 23 7.61 5.54 1.54
N ALA A 24 6.72 6.55 1.52
CA ALA A 24 5.31 6.36 1.19
C ALA A 24 5.11 5.86 -0.24
N ARG A 25 5.85 6.42 -1.21
CA ARG A 25 5.77 6.00 -2.62
C ARG A 25 6.34 4.61 -2.84
N GLN A 26 7.43 4.26 -2.15
CA GLN A 26 8.01 2.91 -2.20
C GLN A 26 7.06 1.87 -1.58
N GLN A 27 6.47 2.16 -0.43
CA GLN A 27 5.48 1.28 0.21
C GLN A 27 4.24 1.09 -0.66
N ALA A 28 3.73 2.16 -1.28
CA ALA A 28 2.61 2.08 -2.21
C ALA A 28 2.94 1.19 -3.42
N ARG A 29 4.16 1.31 -3.95
CA ARG A 29 4.65 0.50 -5.07
C ARG A 29 4.68 -0.99 -4.72
N GLU A 30 5.25 -1.35 -3.57
CA GLU A 30 5.30 -2.73 -3.11
C GLU A 30 3.92 -3.30 -2.84
N GLY A 31 3.02 -2.51 -2.24
CA GLY A 31 1.63 -2.88 -2.02
C GLY A 31 0.90 -3.21 -3.32
N LEU A 32 0.99 -2.34 -4.33
CA LEU A 32 0.33 -2.56 -5.62
C LEU A 32 0.92 -3.76 -6.38
N ILE A 33 2.24 -3.99 -6.33
CA ILE A 33 2.85 -5.20 -6.88
C ILE A 33 2.31 -6.45 -6.16
N GLY A 34 2.17 -6.39 -4.82
CA GLY A 34 1.58 -7.48 -4.03
C GLY A 34 0.12 -7.77 -4.37
N LEU A 35 -0.62 -6.78 -4.86
CA LEU A 35 -2.00 -6.92 -5.38
C LEU A 35 -2.05 -7.50 -6.80
N GLY A 36 -0.90 -7.68 -7.46
CA GLY A 36 -0.79 -8.32 -8.78
C GLY A 36 -0.63 -7.36 -9.96
N TYR A 37 -0.49 -6.06 -9.72
CA TYR A 37 -0.16 -5.11 -10.78
C TYR A 37 1.29 -5.28 -11.24
N THR A 38 1.55 -5.14 -12.54
CA THR A 38 2.93 -5.20 -13.05
C THR A 38 3.72 -3.95 -12.64
N PRO A 39 5.06 -4.02 -12.51
CA PRO A 39 5.85 -2.84 -12.15
C PRO A 39 5.60 -1.63 -13.04
N LEU A 40 5.39 -1.83 -14.35
CA LEU A 40 5.10 -0.75 -15.29
C LEU A 40 3.72 -0.11 -15.05
N GLU A 41 2.70 -0.92 -14.77
CA GLU A 41 1.37 -0.41 -14.43
C GLU A 41 1.40 0.37 -13.11
N VAL A 42 2.14 -0.14 -12.12
CA VAL A 42 2.29 0.52 -10.83
C VAL A 42 2.92 1.91 -10.97
N GLU A 43 4.00 2.05 -11.73
CA GLU A 43 4.61 3.37 -11.95
C GLU A 43 3.60 4.35 -12.58
N ARG A 44 2.82 3.89 -13.57
CA ARG A 44 1.80 4.74 -14.23
C ARG A 44 0.67 5.14 -13.29
N LEU A 45 0.18 4.19 -12.49
CA LEU A 45 -0.88 4.45 -11.52
C LEU A 45 -0.42 5.41 -10.42
N LEU A 46 0.81 5.26 -9.93
CA LEU A 46 1.39 6.14 -8.91
C LEU A 46 1.79 7.52 -9.44
N ASP A 47 2.10 7.65 -10.74
CA ASP A 47 2.37 8.94 -11.38
C ASP A 47 1.11 9.83 -11.44
N ALA A 48 -0.06 9.19 -11.58
CA ALA A 48 -1.36 9.86 -11.58
C ALA A 48 -2.04 9.92 -10.19
N ALA A 49 -1.40 9.38 -9.15
CA ALA A 49 -1.97 9.31 -7.80
C ALA A 49 -1.44 10.43 -6.91
N ASP A 50 -2.35 11.14 -6.26
CA ASP A 50 -2.06 12.12 -5.21
C ASP A 50 -2.27 11.52 -3.82
N GLY A 51 -1.36 11.83 -2.88
CA GLY A 51 -1.42 11.37 -1.49
C GLY A 51 -0.14 11.66 -0.74
N GLU A 52 -0.23 11.81 0.58
CA GLU A 52 0.93 12.04 1.46
C GLU A 52 1.37 10.74 2.14
N THR A 53 0.46 9.78 2.25
CA THR A 53 0.68 8.44 2.82
C THR A 53 0.62 7.35 1.77
N ALA A 54 1.18 6.17 2.09
CA ALA A 54 1.14 5.02 1.19
C ALA A 54 -0.31 4.57 0.91
N GLU A 55 -1.16 4.58 1.94
CA GLU A 55 -2.57 4.21 1.87
C GLU A 55 -3.37 5.16 0.98
N GLU A 56 -3.11 6.46 1.06
CA GLU A 56 -3.73 7.47 0.19
C GLU A 56 -3.32 7.26 -1.26
N LEU A 57 -2.02 7.05 -1.52
CA LEU A 57 -1.50 6.78 -2.87
C LEU A 57 -2.08 5.50 -3.47
N ILE A 58 -2.12 4.40 -2.70
CA ILE A 58 -2.74 3.14 -3.14
C ILE A 58 -4.23 3.37 -3.43
N GLY A 59 -4.95 4.02 -2.53
CA GLY A 59 -6.37 4.30 -2.70
C GLY A 59 -6.66 5.15 -3.94
N ALA A 60 -5.85 6.17 -4.21
CA ALA A 60 -5.96 7.01 -5.39
C ALA A 60 -5.66 6.22 -6.67
N ALA A 61 -4.56 5.46 -6.71
CA ALA A 61 -4.19 4.58 -7.81
C ALA A 61 -5.30 3.57 -8.18
N LEU A 62 -5.86 2.88 -7.18
CA LEU A 62 -6.90 1.87 -7.41
C LEU A 62 -8.20 2.46 -7.92
N ARG A 63 -8.59 3.67 -7.48
CA ARG A 63 -9.78 4.37 -8.00
C ARG A 63 -9.61 4.71 -9.49
N THR A 64 -8.43 5.14 -9.88
CA THR A 64 -8.11 5.42 -11.29
C THR A 64 -8.13 4.14 -12.13
N GLY A 65 -7.45 3.08 -11.68
CA GLY A 65 -7.43 1.79 -12.39
C GLY A 65 -8.79 1.10 -12.48
N ALA A 66 -9.65 1.25 -11.46
CA ALA A 66 -11.01 0.73 -11.48
C ALA A 66 -11.90 1.46 -12.49
N ALA A 67 -11.68 2.75 -12.73
CA ALA A 67 -12.41 3.49 -13.76
C ALA A 67 -12.04 3.01 -15.19
N ASP A 68 -10.78 2.68 -15.42
CA ASP A 68 -10.31 2.06 -16.67
C ASP A 68 -10.90 0.66 -16.88
N GLY A 69 -10.96 -0.16 -15.83
CA GLY A 69 -11.53 -1.52 -15.89
C GLY A 69 -13.06 -1.57 -15.96
N ALA A 70 -13.78 -0.59 -15.39
CA ALA A 70 -15.24 -0.52 -15.40
C ALA A 70 -15.82 0.05 -16.71
N ALA A 71 -14.98 0.65 -17.55
CA ALA A 71 -15.35 1.13 -18.88
C ALA A 71 -15.20 0.06 -19.99
N ALA A 72 -14.74 -1.15 -19.64
CA ALA A 72 -14.53 -2.28 -20.55
C ALA A 72 -15.70 -3.28 -20.54
#